data_AF-A0A948UJC5-F1
#
_entry.id   AF-A0A948UJC5-F1
#
_cell.length_a   1.000
_cell.length_b   1.000
_cell.length_c   1.000
_cell.angle_alpha   90.00
_cell.angle_beta   90.00
_cell.angle_gamma   90.00
#
_symmetry.space_group_name_H-M   'P 1'
#
loop_
_entity.id
_entity.type
_entity.pdbx_description
1 polymer ?
#
loop_
_entity_poly.entity_id
_entity_poly.type
_entity_poly.pdbx_seq_one_letter_code
_entity_poly.pdbx_strand_id
1 'polypeptide(L)'
;TKVVPGITIRGFYAMAVMAGFVNRVFALPAKLNAMEVIKINPGLASVLETIGIWAFFIVIGAFSVWVIGTFLTNIPKLKGEEV
;
A
#
# COMPACT_ATOMS: atom_id res chain seq x y z
N THR A 1 5.97 -19.13 -8.42
CA THR A 1 4.68 -19.85 -8.45
C THR A 1 4.31 -20.07 -9.91
N LYS A 2 3.38 -20.98 -10.24
CA LYS A 2 2.99 -21.24 -11.65
C LYS A 2 2.40 -20.02 -12.38
N VAL A 3 1.90 -19.03 -11.64
CA VAL A 3 1.16 -17.88 -12.18
C VAL A 3 1.86 -16.54 -11.98
N VAL A 4 2.63 -16.39 -10.89
CA VAL A 4 3.37 -15.17 -10.60
C VAL A 4 4.81 -15.50 -10.20
N PRO A 5 5.82 -14.93 -10.89
CA PRO A 5 7.22 -15.07 -10.51
C PRO A 5 7.46 -14.62 -9.06
N GLY A 6 8.38 -15.30 -8.35
CA GLY A 6 8.70 -14.96 -6.96
C GLY A 6 9.26 -13.54 -6.80
N ILE A 7 9.94 -13.02 -7.83
CA ILE A 7 10.43 -11.64 -7.87
C ILE A 7 9.27 -10.64 -7.77
N THR A 8 8.17 -10.88 -8.49
CA THR A 8 7.01 -9.98 -8.48
C THR A 8 6.37 -9.97 -7.10
N ILE A 9 6.22 -11.13 -6.45
CA ILE A 9 5.68 -11.24 -5.07
C ILE A 9 6.53 -10.47 -4.06
N ARG A 10 7.86 -10.59 -4.16
CA ARG A 10 8.80 -9.85 -3.28
C ARG A 10 8.75 -8.34 -3.56
N GLY A 11 8.66 -7.94 -4.83
CA GLY A 11 8.45 -6.55 -5.22
C GLY A 11 7.16 -5.98 -4.64
N PHE A 12 6.07 -6.74 -4.68
CA PHE A 12 4.81 -6.33 -4.08
C PHE A 12 4.85 -6.22 -2.57
N TYR A 13 5.47 -7.18 -1.90
CA TYR A 13 5.69 -7.10 -0.46
C TYR A 13 6.47 -5.83 -0.10
N ALA A 14 7.56 -5.55 -0.82
CA ALA A 14 8.34 -4.33 -0.62
C ALA A 14 7.51 -3.06 -0.87
N MET A 15 6.71 -3.01 -1.94
CA MET A 15 5.84 -1.86 -2.24
C MET A 15 4.78 -1.62 -1.17
N ALA A 16 4.12 -2.67 -0.68
CA ALA A 16 3.11 -2.56 0.37
C ALA A 16 3.72 -2.08 1.70
N VAL A 17 4.90 -2.60 2.04
CA VAL A 17 5.66 -2.16 3.23
C VAL A 17 6.07 -0.70 3.08
N MET A 18 6.65 -0.31 1.95
CA MET A 18 7.05 1.09 1.68
C MET A 18 5.85 2.05 1.73
N ALA A 19 4.70 1.68 1.16
CA ALA A 19 3.48 2.48 1.26
C ALA A 19 3.06 2.71 2.71
N GLY A 20 3.19 1.69 3.56
CA GLY A 20 2.95 1.82 5.00
C GLY A 20 3.89 2.82 5.68
N PHE A 21 5.18 2.80 5.32
CA PHE A 21 6.14 3.79 5.81
C PHE A 21 5.82 5.21 5.31
N VAL A 22 5.43 5.37 4.05
CA VAL A 22 5.02 6.67 3.49
C VAL A 22 3.85 7.25 4.30
N ASN A 23 2.80 6.47 4.56
CA ASN A 23 1.69 6.90 5.43
C ASN A 23 2.18 7.37 6.81
N ARG A 24 3.11 6.64 7.42
CA ARG A 24 3.68 7.02 8.72
C ARG A 24 4.43 8.35 8.65
N VAL A 25 5.24 8.57 7.61
CA VAL A 25 5.96 9.84 7.42
C VAL A 25 5.00 11.01 7.30
N PHE A 26 3.88 10.85 6.58
CA PHE A 26 2.87 11.90 6.45
C PHE A 26 2.05 12.14 7.73
N ALA A 27 1.90 11.13 8.59
CA ALA A 27 1.23 11.28 9.89
C ALA A 27 2.14 11.89 10.98
N LEU A 28 3.47 11.79 10.84
CA LEU A 28 4.43 12.26 11.85
C LEU A 28 4.30 13.77 12.19
N PRO A 29 4.16 14.69 11.21
CA PRO A 29 3.98 16.11 11.50
C PRO A 29 2.79 16.40 12.41
N ALA A 30 1.66 15.71 12.20
CA ALA A 30 0.49 15.85 13.07
C ALA A 30 0.74 15.35 14.50
N LYS A 31 1.45 14.22 14.64
CA LYS A 31 1.82 13.67 15.96
C LYS A 31 2.78 14.58 16.71
N LEU A 32 3.81 15.12 16.03
CA LEU A 32 4.79 16.02 16.62
C LEU A 32 4.17 17.37 17.01
N ASN A 33 3.18 17.86 16.24
CA ASN A 33 2.41 19.05 16.58
C ASN A 33 1.57 18.85 17.84
N ALA A 34 0.93 17.68 17.97
CA ALA A 34 0.15 17.34 19.16
C ALA A 34 1.00 17.19 20.43
N MET A 35 2.30 16.92 20.29
CA MET A 35 3.27 16.88 21.39
C MET A 35 3.96 18.23 21.65
N GLU A 36 3.50 19.31 21.02
CA GLU A 36 4.06 20.66 21.12
C GLU A 36 5.55 20.77 20.72
N VAL A 37 6.10 19.75 20.04
CA VAL A 37 7.51 19.71 19.60
C VAL A 37 7.73 20.62 18.39
N ILE A 38 6.74 20.71 17.51
CA ILE A 38 6.74 21.60 16.34
C ILE A 38 5.42 22.37 16.30
N LYS A 39 5.46 23.64 15.87
CA LYS A 39 4.25 24.44 15.69
C LYS A 39 3.87 24.45 14.21
N ILE A 40 2.81 23.74 13.88
CA ILE A 40 2.22 23.73 12.54
C ILE A 40 0.72 23.99 12.65
N ASN A 41 0.14 24.62 11.63
CA ASN A 41 -1.30 24.81 11.57
C ASN A 41 -2.01 23.44 11.69
N PRO A 42 -2.90 23.22 12.69
CA PRO A 42 -3.61 21.96 12.88
C PRO A 42 -4.35 21.50 11.62
N GLY A 43 -4.89 22.44 10.83
CA GLY A 43 -5.54 22.13 9.55
C GLY A 43 -4.56 21.53 8.53
N LEU A 44 -3.36 22.08 8.42
CA LEU A 44 -2.33 21.56 7.50
C LEU A 44 -1.84 20.18 7.93
N ALA A 45 -1.67 19.98 9.24
CA ALA A 45 -1.25 18.70 9.80
C ALA A 45 -2.28 17.58 9.53
N SER A 46 -3.57 17.87 9.71
CA SER A 46 -4.65 16.92 9.43
C SER A 46 -4.76 16.59 7.93
N VAL A 47 -4.55 17.56 7.05
CA VAL A 47 -4.53 17.34 5.61
C VAL A 47 -3.39 16.41 5.21
N LEU A 48 -2.19 16.62 5.75
CA LEU A 48 -1.04 15.73 5.49
C LEU A 48 -1.32 14.29 5.91
N GLU A 49 -1.85 14.10 7.12
CA GLU A 49 -2.22 12.76 7.63
C GLU A 49 -3.26 12.09 6.73
N THR A 50 -4.28 12.85 6.32
CA THR A 50 -5.35 12.35 5.43
C THR A 50 -4.81 11.92 4.07
N ILE A 51 -3.88 12.70 3.49
CA ILE A 51 -3.22 12.35 2.23
C ILE A 51 -2.45 11.04 2.36
N GLY A 52 -1.68 10.87 3.46
CA GLY A 52 -0.94 9.64 3.73
C GLY A 52 -1.84 8.41 3.80
N ILE A 53 -2.98 8.53 4.47
CA ILE A 53 -3.97 7.45 4.62
C ILE A 53 -4.57 7.10 3.26
N TRP A 54 -5.05 8.09 2.49
CA TRP A 54 -5.66 7.84 1.18
C TRP A 54 -4.66 7.26 0.18
N ALA A 55 -3.43 7.77 0.14
CA ALA A 55 -2.38 7.23 -0.72
C ALA A 55 -2.09 5.76 -0.40
N PHE A 56 -2.02 5.40 0.89
CA PHE A 56 -1.83 4.02 1.33
C PHE A 56 -2.96 3.08 0.88
N PHE A 57 -4.21 3.49 1.10
CA PHE A 57 -5.36 2.68 0.74
C PHE A 57 -5.56 2.55 -0.77
N ILE A 58 -5.24 3.57 -1.56
CA ILE A 58 -5.27 3.49 -3.02
C ILE A 58 -4.23 2.46 -3.50
N VAL A 59 -3.00 2.53 -3.00
CA VAL A 59 -1.92 1.61 -3.42
C VAL A 59 -2.25 0.17 -3.03
N ILE A 60 -2.65 -0.08 -1.77
CA ILE A 60 -3.00 -1.43 -1.32
C ILE A 60 -4.26 -1.93 -2.01
N GLY A 61 -5.29 -1.10 -2.16
CA GLY A 61 -6.55 -1.47 -2.79
C GLY A 61 -6.38 -1.86 -4.25
N ALA A 62 -5.68 -1.03 -5.05
CA ALA A 62 -5.35 -1.35 -6.43
C ALA A 62 -4.55 -2.65 -6.54
N PHE A 63 -3.60 -2.84 -5.62
CA PHE A 63 -2.80 -4.05 -5.57
C PHE A 63 -3.63 -5.30 -5.24
N SER A 64 -4.51 -5.24 -4.23
CA SER A 64 -5.39 -6.36 -3.87
C SER A 64 -6.31 -6.76 -5.02
N VAL A 65 -6.91 -5.78 -5.71
CA VAL A 65 -7.76 -6.04 -6.89
C VAL A 65 -6.96 -6.73 -7.99
N TRP A 66 -5.75 -6.26 -8.27
CA TRP A 66 -4.88 -6.87 -9.27
C TRP A 66 -4.46 -8.30 -8.90
N VAL A 67 -4.12 -8.58 -7.63
CA VAL A 67 -3.76 -9.93 -7.19
C VAL A 67 -4.93 -10.89 -7.36
N ILE A 68 -6.12 -10.49 -6.90
CA ILE A 68 -7.34 -11.30 -7.03
C ILE A 68 -7.64 -11.54 -8.52
N GLY A 69 -7.60 -10.48 -9.35
CA GLY A 69 -7.79 -10.61 -10.79
C GLY A 69 -6.79 -11.55 -11.46
N THR A 70 -5.50 -11.44 -11.11
CA THR A 70 -4.44 -12.33 -11.61
C THR A 70 -4.68 -13.78 -11.21
N PHE A 71 -5.12 -14.02 -9.96
CA PHE A 71 -5.45 -15.37 -9.50
C PHE A 71 -6.67 -15.94 -10.22
N LEU A 72 -7.77 -15.18 -10.30
CA LEU A 72 -9.02 -15.61 -10.94
C LEU A 72 -8.85 -15.90 -12.43
N THR A 73 -8.15 -15.04 -13.16
CA THR A 73 -7.88 -15.23 -14.61
C THR A 73 -6.95 -16.40 -14.91
N ASN A 74 -6.11 -16.81 -13.95
CA ASN A 74 -5.17 -17.92 -14.14
C ASN A 74 -5.55 -19.20 -13.39
N ILE A 75 -6.81 -19.34 -12.92
CA ILE A 75 -7.33 -20.58 -12.31
C ILE A 75 -7.10 -21.83 -13.20
N PRO A 76 -7.31 -21.80 -14.54
CA PRO A 76 -7.06 -22.97 -15.38
C PRO A 76 -5.60 -23.41 -15.38
N LYS A 77 -4.67 -22.44 -15.45
CA LYS A 77 -3.22 -22.67 -15.32
C LYS A 77 -2.82 -23.22 -13.94
N LEU A 78 -3.56 -22.86 -12.89
CA LEU A 78 -3.36 -23.37 -11.53
C LEU A 78 -3.90 -24.79 -11.36
N LYS A 79 -4.97 -25.17 -12.07
CA LYS A 79 -5.54 -26.53 -12.08
C LYS A 79 -4.72 -27.54 -12.89
N GLY A 80 -3.69 -27.10 -13.62
CA GLY A 80 -2.80 -27.99 -14.37
C GLY A 80 -3.39 -28.52 -15.67
N GLU A 81 -4.43 -27.87 -16.21
CA GLU A 81 -4.90 -28.09 -17.57
C GLU A 81 -3.86 -27.45 -18.52
N GLU A 82 -2.86 -28.24 -18.92
CA GLU A 82 -1.93 -27.90 -20.00
C GLU A 82 -2.70 -28.02 -21.33
N VAL A 83 -2.76 -26.91 -22.08
CA VAL A 83 -3.04 -26.91 -23.53
C VAL A 83 -1.75 -26.71 -24.28
#